data_AF-A0A8T1FMC4-F1
#
_entry.id   AF-A0A8T1FMC4-F1
#
_cell.length_a   1.000
_cell.length_b   1.000
_cell.length_c   1.000
_cell.angle_alpha   90.00
_cell.angle_beta   90.00
_cell.angle_gamma   90.00
#
_symmetry.space_group_name_H-M   'P 1'
#
loop_
_entity.id
_entity.type
_entity.pdbx_description
1 polymer ?
#
loop_
_entity_poly.entity_id
_entity_poly.type
_entity_poly.pdbx_seq_one_letter_code
_entity_poly.pdbx_strand_id
1 'polypeptide(L)' 'MHGTTRFEWDSVRCRVGSIRSQSDMMTPLLRLLGTLEKVARVFSNALITPELHCKLAGLDRGSH' A
#
# COMPACT_ATOMS: atom_id res chain seq x y z
N MET A 1 5.41 -13.39 -2.91
CA MET A 1 5.02 -12.05 -2.44
C MET A 1 4.58 -12.23 -1.00
N HIS A 2 5.27 -11.61 -0.04
CA HIS A 2 4.91 -11.68 1.37
C HIS A 2 4.24 -10.38 1.76
N GLY A 3 3.01 -10.48 2.26
CA GLY A 3 2.23 -9.33 2.68
C GLY A 3 1.46 -9.63 3.95
N THR A 4 1.10 -8.57 4.65
CA THR A 4 0.30 -8.60 5.87
C THR A 4 -0.78 -7.53 5.79
N THR A 5 -1.93 -7.84 6.37
CA THR A 5 -3.01 -6.86 6.55
C THR A 5 -3.40 -6.85 8.02
N ARG A 6 -3.37 -5.66 8.62
CA ARG A 6 -3.79 -5.42 9.98
C ARG A 6 -5.09 -4.62 9.97
N PHE A 7 -6.07 -5.14 10.70
CA PHE A 7 -7.33 -4.45 10.99
C PHE A 7 -7.22 -3.85 12.39
N GLU A 8 -7.45 -2.54 12.51
CA GLU A 8 -7.51 -1.88 13.80
C GLU A 8 -8.98 -1.66 14.16
N TRP A 9 -9.40 -2.29 15.25
CA TRP A 9 -10.78 -2.20 15.74
C TRP A 9 -10.98 -0.92 16.55
N ASP A 10 -12.01 -0.16 16.21
CA ASP A 10 -12.51 0.97 16.99
C ASP A 10 -13.60 0.47 17.93
N SER A 11 -13.26 0.36 19.22
CA SER A 11 -14.18 -0.12 20.25
C SER A 11 -15.28 0.88 20.60
N VAL A 12 -15.09 2.18 20.33
CA VAL A 12 -16.09 3.23 20.61
C VAL A 12 -17.19 3.19 19.57
N ARG A 13 -16.83 2.96 18.30
CA ARG A 13 -17.77 2.91 17.17
C ARG A 13 -18.17 1.48 16.79
N CYS A 14 -17.70 0.48 17.53
CA CYS A 14 -17.94 -0.96 17.30
C CYS A 14 -17.72 -1.38 15.84
N ARG A 15 -16.64 -0.89 15.22
CA ARG A 15 -16.31 -1.18 13.82
C ARG A 15 -14.81 -1.16 13.58
N VAL A 16 -14.36 -1.65 12.43
CA VAL A 16 -12.97 -1.44 11.99
C VAL A 16 -12.75 0.05 11.72
N GLY A 17 -11.81 0.65 12.45
CA GLY A 17 -11.45 2.06 12.32
C GLY A 17 -10.36 2.30 11.27
N SER A 18 -9.46 1.32 11.07
CA SER A 18 -8.41 1.42 10.07
C SER A 18 -8.02 0.05 9.50
N ILE A 19 -7.56 0.05 8.26
CA ILE A 19 -6.97 -1.12 7.60
C ILE A 19 -5.60 -0.69 7.10
N ARG A 20 -4.56 -1.43 7.51
CA ARG A 20 -3.18 -1.20 7.09
C ARG A 20 -2.67 -2.46 6.41
N SER A 21 -2.29 -2.32 5.14
CA SER A 21 -1.71 -3.41 4.36
C SER A 21 -0.26 -3.07 4.03
N GLN A 22 0.62 -4.05 4.15
CA GLN A 22 2.03 -3.96 3.75
C GLN A 22 2.40 -5.16 2.90
N SER A 23 3.26 -4.95 1.91
CA SER A 23 3.82 -6.03 1.09
C SER A 23 5.20 -5.65 0.58
N ASP A 24 6.07 -6.65 0.47
CA ASP A 24 7.30 -6.52 -0.31
C ASP A 24 7.02 -6.84 -1.78
N MET A 25 6.54 -5.84 -2.53
CA MET A 25 6.42 -5.96 -4.00
C MET A 25 7.76 -5.70 -4.71
N MET A 26 8.74 -5.11 -4.03
CA MET A 26 10.02 -4.81 -4.63
C MET A 26 10.80 -6.07 -4.99
N THR A 27 10.93 -7.02 -4.07
CA THR A 27 11.66 -8.27 -4.31
C THR A 27 11.14 -9.08 -5.50
N PRO A 28 9.83 -9.39 -5.62
CA PRO A 28 9.33 -10.16 -6.76
C PRO A 28 9.44 -9.38 -8.09
N LEU A 29 9.22 -8.06 -8.08
CA LEU A 29 9.30 -7.26 -9.31
C LEU A 29 10.75 -7.06 -9.78
N LEU A 30 11.70 -6.91 -8.86
CA LEU A 30 13.13 -6.90 -9.20
C LEU A 30 13.58 -8.23 -9.78
N ARG A 31 13.16 -9.36 -9.18
CA ARG A 31 13.47 -10.70 -9.72
C ARG A 31 12.90 -10.91 -11.12
N LEU A 32 11.72 -10.35 -11.40
CA LEU A 32 11.05 -10.49 -12.68
C LEU A 32 11.62 -9.55 -13.76
N LEU A 33 11.82 -8.28 -13.44
CA LEU A 33 12.17 -7.23 -14.41
C LEU A 33 13.68 -7.02 -14.53
N GLY A 34 14.45 -7.49 -13.55
CA GLY A 34 15.91 -7.49 -13.54
C GLY A 34 16.57 -6.16 -13.23
N THR A 35 15.83 -5.04 -13.20
CA THR A 35 16.38 -3.71 -12.90
C THR A 35 15.42 -2.83 -12.11
N LEU A 36 15.97 -1.98 -11.25
CA LEU A 36 15.18 -1.03 -10.46
C LEU A 36 14.49 0.02 -11.34
N GLU A 37 15.11 0.43 -12.44
CA GLU A 37 14.52 1.37 -13.40
C GLU A 37 13.19 0.86 -13.97
N LYS A 38 13.16 -0.42 -14.38
CA LYS A 38 11.93 -1.04 -14.89
C LYS A 38 10.86 -1.16 -13.81
N VAL A 39 11.25 -1.47 -12.57
CA VAL A 39 10.31 -1.49 -11.45
C VAL A 39 9.75 -0.09 -11.17
N ALA A 40 10.59 0.95 -11.15
CA ALA A 40 10.16 2.33 -10.98
C ALA A 40 9.17 2.76 -12.08
N ARG A 41 9.38 2.30 -13.32
CA ARG A 41 8.46 2.55 -14.44
C ARG A 41 7.09 1.91 -14.24
N VAL A 42 6.98 0.76 -13.56
CA VAL A 42 5.68 0.15 -13.20
C VAL A 42 4.90 1.05 -12.23
N PHE A 43 5.59 1.68 -11.29
CA PHE A 43 4.95 2.49 -10.25
C PHE A 43 4.79 3.98 -10.58
N SER A 44 5.30 4.44 -11.72
CA SER A 44 5.26 5.87 -12.12
C SER A 44 3.83 6.42 -12.16
N ASN A 45 2.90 5.64 -12.71
CA ASN A 45 1.47 5.99 -12.81
C ASN A 45 0.58 5.07 -11.96
N ALA A 46 1.16 4.22 -11.12
CA ALA A 46 0.39 3.34 -10.26
C ALA A 46 -0.29 4.14 -9.14
N LEU A 47 -1.52 3.74 -8.81
CA LEU A 47 -2.31 4.27 -7.70
C LEU A 47 -1.83 3.77 -6.32
N ILE A 48 -0.92 2.80 -6.32
CA ILE A 48 -0.32 2.21 -5.13
C ILE A 48 1.20 2.41 -5.14
N THR A 49 1.80 2.40 -3.95
CA THR A 49 3.25 2.31 -3.79
C THR A 49 3.71 0.83 -3.80
N PRO A 50 5.02 0.55 -3.93
CA PRO A 50 5.56 -0.80 -3.79
C PRO A 50 5.23 -1.48 -2.44
N GLU A 51 4.93 -0.69 -1.41
CA GLU A 51 4.50 -1.14 -0.08
C GLU A 51 2.99 -1.39 0.01
N LEU A 52 2.25 -1.33 -1.11
CA LEU A 52 0.80 -1.47 -1.20
C LEU A 52 -0.02 -0.34 -0.54
N HIS A 53 0.57 0.84 -0.34
CA HIS A 53 -0.18 2.00 0.12
C HIS A 53 -0.91 2.69 -1.03
N CYS A 54 -2.22 2.89 -0.91
CA CYS A 54 -2.99 3.67 -1.87
C CYS A 54 -2.62 5.17 -1.79
N LYS A 55 -2.20 5.77 -2.91
CA LYS A 55 -1.88 7.21 -3.01
C LYS A 55 -3.11 8.11 -2.84
N LEU A 56 -4.31 7.58 -3.09
CA LEU A 56 -5.57 8.31 -2.98
C LEU A 56 -6.06 8.50 -1.54
N ALA A 57 -5.56 7.71 -0.58
CA ALA A 57 -5.98 7.79 0.83
C ALA A 57 -5.50 9.07 1.55
N GLY A 58 -4.71 9.93 0.88
CA GLY A 58 -4.28 11.23 1.40
C GLY A 58 -5.26 12.38 1.17
N LEU A 59 -6.30 12.21 0.35
CA LEU A 59 -7.24 13.28 -0.02
C LEU A 59 -8.53 13.31 0.82
N ASP A 60 -8.56 12.66 1.98
CA ASP A 60 -9.76 12.66 2.84
C ASP A 60 -9.44 12.84 4.33
N ARG A 61 -8.54 13.78 4.64
CA ARG A 61 -8.38 14.35 5.99
C ARG A 61 -8.53 15.87 5.98
N GLY A 62 -9.54 16.36 5.26
CA GLY A 62 -10.12 17.68 5.50
C GLY A 62 -11.38 17.51 6.35
N SER A 63 -11.47 18.32 7.42
CA SER A 63 -12.65 18.56 8.28
C SER A 63 -13.02 17.48 9.30
N HIS A 64 -12.53 17.63 10.53
CA HIS A 64 -13.31 18.13 11.69
C HIS A 64 -12.47 18.09 12.98
#